data_AF-A0A8C0RFA3-F1
#
_entry.id   AF-A0A8C0RFA3-F1
#
_cell.length_a   1.000
_cell.length_b   1.000
_cell.length_c   1.000
_cell.angle_alpha   90.00
_cell.angle_beta   90.00
_cell.angle_gamma   90.00
#
_symmetry.space_group_name_H-M   'P 1'
#
loop_
_entity.id
_entity.type
_entity.pdbx_description
1 polymer ?
#
loop_
_entity_poly.entity_id
_entity_poly.type
_entity_poly.pdbx_seq_one_letter_code
_entity_poly.pdbx_strand_id
1 'polypeptide(L)'
;MAEEDSFSSSATTSQEQEQLENRNLIVPSVAADHHTDDLTEASTTLSGFAGVKLGTGSVKKLVIRNFKDKPLILENYTEEAWQKLKEAVQAIQNNTSVQYSLEELYQSVKNLCSYNLSANLYKQLKQLCEQHIRAEIHQLREYPFFPFELFIFFYHARQMSMIRNIFLFLDRTYVFQISMLSSIWDMGLELFKSYIIRDQNVQSRTIDGILLLIEKERNGEMIDRCLIQRLLSMLSDLQIYQVSFENKFLEETNRFYAAEGRKLVQKKEIPGCLYHIKNLLEEEVDRVRAYLSLNTQKLLIAIVEKQLLGEHLSAVLQKGLSYLLDENRVEDLSVLYQLFSRVEFGVQVLLQHWIDYIKVLFKEDIIEK
;
A
#
# COMPACT_ATOMS: atom_id res chain seq x y z
N MET A 1 -30.60 -69.44 0.10
CA MET A 1 -29.70 -68.85 1.11
C MET A 1 -29.74 -67.35 0.86
N ALA A 2 -30.78 -66.68 1.38
CA ALA A 2 -30.84 -66.01 2.70
C ALA A 2 -30.36 -64.55 2.52
N GLU A 3 -31.28 -63.59 2.35
CA GLU A 3 -31.93 -62.70 3.36
C GLU A 3 -31.17 -61.35 3.44
N GLU A 4 -31.76 -60.22 2.98
CA GLU A 4 -32.42 -59.12 3.76
C GLU A 4 -31.41 -58.30 4.61
N ASP A 5 -31.27 -56.96 4.57
CA ASP A 5 -32.22 -55.83 4.74
C ASP A 5 -31.53 -54.52 4.25
N SER A 6 -32.15 -53.57 3.51
CA SER A 6 -33.08 -52.49 3.90
C SER A 6 -32.52 -51.38 4.83
N PHE A 7 -32.28 -50.15 4.32
CA PHE A 7 -32.96 -48.88 4.72
C PHE A 7 -32.38 -47.60 4.09
N SER A 8 -33.26 -46.59 4.01
CA SER A 8 -33.22 -45.33 3.26
C SER A 8 -32.67 -44.09 4.01
N SER A 9 -32.62 -42.95 3.28
CA SER A 9 -32.55 -41.52 3.68
C SER A 9 -31.13 -40.94 3.71
N SER A 10 -30.81 -39.70 3.30
CA SER A 10 -31.51 -38.51 2.80
C SER A 10 -30.41 -37.61 2.18
N ALA A 11 -30.50 -37.11 0.94
CA ALA A 11 -31.13 -35.83 0.57
C ALA A 11 -30.71 -34.61 1.42
N THR A 12 -29.41 -34.30 1.54
CA THR A 12 -28.93 -32.94 1.89
C THR A 12 -27.43 -32.79 1.61
N THR A 13 -27.03 -32.43 0.39
CA THR A 13 -25.67 -31.88 0.11
C THR A 13 -25.58 -31.14 -1.23
N SER A 14 -26.70 -30.68 -1.79
CA SER A 14 -26.73 -30.01 -3.10
C SER A 14 -27.27 -28.57 -3.04
N GLN A 15 -27.24 -27.92 -1.87
CA GLN A 15 -27.67 -26.51 -1.72
C GLN A 15 -26.59 -25.56 -1.18
N GLU A 16 -25.38 -26.02 -0.87
CA GLU A 16 -24.30 -25.16 -0.36
C GLU A 16 -23.25 -24.77 -1.42
N GLN A 17 -23.31 -25.32 -2.63
CA GLN A 17 -22.34 -25.01 -3.70
C GLN A 17 -22.81 -23.97 -4.73
N GLU A 18 -24.06 -23.50 -4.66
CA GLU A 18 -24.61 -22.53 -5.63
C GLU A 18 -24.69 -21.08 -5.14
N GLN A 19 -24.27 -20.76 -3.90
CA GLN A 19 -24.36 -19.39 -3.35
C GLN A 19 -23.07 -18.55 -3.42
N LEU A 20 -21.95 -19.08 -3.92
CA LEU A 20 -20.69 -18.34 -3.97
C LEU A 20 -20.32 -17.73 -5.34
N GLU A 21 -21.11 -17.98 -6.39
CA GLU A 21 -20.73 -17.60 -7.76
C GLU A 21 -21.31 -16.27 -8.28
N ASN A 22 -22.03 -15.50 -7.45
CA ASN A 22 -22.63 -14.24 -7.88
C ASN A 22 -22.28 -13.05 -6.97
N ARG A 23 -21.01 -12.63 -6.99
CA ARG A 23 -20.62 -11.29 -6.55
C ARG A 23 -19.65 -10.64 -7.55
N ASN A 24 -20.17 -10.29 -8.72
CA ASN A 24 -19.60 -9.21 -9.50
C ASN A 24 -19.87 -7.89 -8.76
N LEU A 25 -18.86 -7.40 -8.03
CA LEU A 25 -18.85 -6.05 -7.47
C LEU A 25 -17.63 -5.32 -8.02
N ILE A 26 -17.92 -4.46 -9.00
CA ILE A 26 -17.04 -3.39 -9.45
C ILE A 26 -16.82 -2.47 -8.24
N VAL A 27 -15.57 -2.32 -7.80
CA VAL A 27 -15.18 -1.47 -6.66
C VAL A 27 -14.45 -0.23 -7.22
N PRO A 28 -14.84 1.00 -6.85
CA PRO A 28 -14.14 2.19 -7.30
C PRO A 28 -12.84 2.40 -6.51
N SER A 29 -11.83 2.90 -7.22
CA SER A 29 -10.57 3.40 -6.65
C SER A 29 -10.84 4.65 -5.82
N VAL A 30 -10.38 4.68 -4.57
CA VAL A 30 -10.44 5.87 -3.70
C VAL A 30 -9.14 6.65 -3.87
N ALA A 31 -9.11 7.56 -4.84
CA ALA A 31 -8.10 8.61 -4.92
C ALA A 31 -8.48 9.76 -3.96
N ALA A 32 -7.53 10.22 -3.17
CA ALA A 32 -7.67 11.39 -2.31
C ALA A 32 -7.41 12.66 -3.13
N ASP A 33 -8.45 13.42 -3.46
CA ASP A 33 -8.32 14.76 -4.03
C ASP A 33 -7.94 15.76 -2.93
N HIS A 34 -6.70 16.26 -3.01
CA HIS A 34 -6.23 17.42 -2.27
C HIS A 34 -6.66 18.70 -3.00
N HIS A 35 -7.71 19.36 -2.49
CA HIS A 35 -7.98 20.76 -2.82
C HIS A 35 -7.06 21.67 -2.00
N THR A 36 -6.08 22.26 -2.67
CA THR A 36 -5.44 23.50 -2.28
C THR A 36 -6.26 24.65 -2.81
N ASP A 37 -6.66 25.60 -1.96
CA ASP A 37 -6.98 26.95 -2.42
C ASP A 37 -6.36 27.98 -1.50
N ASP A 38 -5.71 28.90 -2.21
CA ASP A 38 -4.73 29.89 -1.83
C ASP A 38 -5.40 31.25 -2.02
N LEU A 39 -5.44 32.10 -1.00
CA LEU A 39 -5.88 33.49 -1.15
C LEU A 39 -5.09 34.39 -0.20
N THR A 40 -4.08 35.05 -0.76
CA THR A 40 -3.46 36.27 -0.24
C THR A 40 -3.44 37.36 -1.31
N GLU A 41 -3.44 38.60 -0.81
CA GLU A 41 -3.22 39.92 -1.48
C GLU A 41 -4.46 40.64 -2.05
N ALA A 42 -4.68 41.95 -1.83
CA ALA A 42 -3.91 43.03 -1.19
C ALA A 42 -4.79 44.23 -0.79
N SER A 43 -4.23 45.10 0.07
CA SER A 43 -4.55 46.51 0.38
C SER A 43 -4.93 47.35 -0.87
N THR A 44 -5.69 48.44 -0.82
CA THR A 44 -5.40 49.73 -0.16
C THR A 44 -6.54 50.71 -0.49
N THR A 45 -7.04 51.51 0.47
CA THR A 45 -7.12 52.99 0.42
C THR A 45 -8.07 53.56 1.48
N LEU A 46 -7.54 54.53 2.23
CA LEU A 46 -8.22 55.36 3.20
C LEU A 46 -8.94 56.52 2.49
N SER A 47 -10.13 56.92 2.95
CA SER A 47 -10.31 58.21 3.66
C SER A 47 -11.79 58.63 3.74
N GLY A 48 -12.13 59.27 4.86
CA GLY A 48 -13.31 60.14 4.98
C GLY A 48 -14.36 59.67 5.98
N PHE A 49 -14.15 59.91 7.27
CA PHE A 49 -14.80 61.04 7.96
C PHE A 49 -14.34 61.12 9.42
N ALA A 50 -14.12 62.35 9.85
CA ALA A 50 -13.54 62.73 11.11
C ALA A 50 -14.50 62.54 12.30
N GLY A 51 -13.90 62.19 13.44
CA GLY A 51 -14.21 62.81 14.73
C GLY A 51 -15.46 62.33 15.46
N VAL A 52 -15.32 61.27 16.28
CA VAL A 52 -16.03 61.18 17.57
C VAL A 52 -15.08 60.63 18.62
N LYS A 53 -15.04 61.33 19.76
CA LYS A 53 -14.20 61.06 20.94
C LYS A 53 -14.34 59.63 21.45
N LEU A 54 -13.20 59.13 21.92
CA LEU A 54 -13.02 57.96 22.77
C LEU A 54 -14.03 57.98 23.94
N GLY A 55 -15.04 57.12 23.87
CA GLY A 55 -15.83 56.71 25.02
C GLY A 55 -15.36 55.32 25.42
N THR A 56 -14.89 55.16 26.66
CA THR A 56 -14.63 53.87 27.29
C THR A 56 -15.92 53.04 27.32
N GLY A 57 -16.17 52.31 26.24
CA GLY A 57 -17.30 51.41 26.11
C GLY A 57 -17.03 50.14 26.89
N SER A 58 -17.40 50.14 28.18
CA SER A 58 -17.62 48.90 28.92
C SER A 58 -18.45 47.96 28.06
N VAL A 59 -17.93 46.77 27.77
CA VAL A 59 -18.66 45.71 27.05
C VAL A 59 -19.95 45.46 27.84
N LYS A 60 -21.08 45.97 27.32
CA LYS A 60 -22.36 45.86 28.01
C LYS A 60 -22.77 44.39 28.04
N LYS A 61 -22.60 43.76 29.20
CA LYS A 61 -23.05 42.39 29.48
C LYS A 61 -24.57 42.32 29.32
N LEU A 62 -25.03 41.62 28.29
CA LEU A 62 -26.44 41.35 28.06
C LEU A 62 -26.94 40.34 29.09
N VAL A 63 -28.05 40.67 29.76
CA VAL A 63 -28.72 39.81 30.74
C VAL A 63 -30.10 39.46 30.20
N ILE A 64 -30.32 38.19 29.89
CA ILE A 64 -31.63 37.69 29.46
C ILE A 64 -32.53 37.59 30.69
N ARG A 65 -33.59 38.40 30.74
CA ARG A 65 -34.58 38.36 31.82
C ARG A 65 -35.59 37.23 31.54
N ASN A 66 -35.98 36.50 32.57
CA ASN A 66 -36.90 35.34 32.52
C ASN A 66 -36.37 34.09 31.79
N PHE A 67 -35.08 33.77 31.91
CA PHE A 67 -34.57 32.46 31.48
C PHE A 67 -35.11 31.37 32.41
N LYS A 68 -36.24 30.77 32.03
CA LYS A 68 -36.93 29.68 32.74
C LYS A 68 -36.84 28.37 31.95
N ASP A 69 -35.63 27.95 31.61
CA ASP A 69 -35.42 26.54 31.25
C ASP A 69 -34.64 25.89 32.37
N LYS A 70 -35.28 24.94 33.04
CA LYS A 70 -34.59 24.01 33.92
C LYS A 70 -33.65 23.23 33.01
N PRO A 71 -32.32 23.40 33.09
CA PRO A 71 -31.42 22.65 32.23
C PRO A 71 -31.69 21.17 32.50
N LEU A 72 -31.87 20.36 31.45
CA LEU A 72 -31.61 18.93 31.57
C LEU A 72 -30.27 18.78 32.27
N ILE A 73 -30.21 17.96 33.32
CA ILE A 73 -28.97 17.74 34.07
C ILE A 73 -27.93 17.29 33.05
N LEU A 74 -26.92 18.13 32.83
CA LEU A 74 -25.94 17.99 31.76
C LEU A 74 -25.30 16.59 31.75
N GLU A 75 -25.11 16.01 32.93
CA GLU A 75 -24.57 14.65 33.13
C GLU A 75 -25.42 13.57 32.44
N ASN A 76 -26.74 13.55 32.66
CA ASN A 76 -27.63 12.56 32.04
C ASN A 76 -27.61 12.65 30.50
N TYR A 77 -27.60 13.88 29.97
CA TYR A 77 -27.50 14.09 28.52
C TYR A 77 -26.16 13.60 27.96
N THR A 78 -25.04 13.86 28.66
CA THR A 78 -23.72 13.46 28.18
C THR A 78 -23.56 11.94 28.13
N GLU A 79 -24.09 11.22 29.12
CA GLU A 79 -24.06 9.76 29.14
C GLU A 79 -24.95 9.15 28.07
N GLU A 80 -26.18 9.66 27.90
CA GLU A 80 -27.10 9.21 26.85
C GLU A 80 -26.53 9.45 25.45
N ALA A 81 -25.98 10.64 25.19
CA ALA A 81 -25.38 10.97 23.91
C ALA A 81 -24.16 10.09 23.60
N TRP A 82 -23.31 9.83 24.60
CA TRP A 82 -22.19 8.91 24.45
C TRP A 82 -22.66 7.48 24.18
N GLN A 83 -23.68 7.01 24.91
CA GLN A 83 -24.21 5.66 24.75
C GLN A 83 -24.75 5.44 23.33
N LYS A 84 -25.48 6.41 22.76
CA LYS A 84 -25.91 6.38 21.35
C LYS A 84 -24.74 6.28 20.38
N LEU A 85 -23.70 7.09 20.57
CA LEU A 85 -22.51 7.08 19.72
C LEU A 85 -21.76 5.74 19.82
N LYS A 86 -21.63 5.20 21.03
CA LYS A 86 -21.02 3.90 21.28
C LYS A 86 -21.77 2.78 20.57
N GLU A 87 -23.10 2.75 20.66
CA GLU A 87 -23.94 1.77 19.96
C GLU A 87 -23.78 1.87 18.44
N ALA A 88 -23.72 3.09 17.90
CA ALA A 88 -23.50 3.30 16.47
C ALA A 88 -22.13 2.79 16.02
N VAL A 89 -21.06 3.06 16.78
CA VAL A 89 -19.70 2.57 16.49
C VAL A 89 -19.67 1.04 16.55
N GLN A 90 -20.27 0.43 17.57
CA GLN A 90 -20.34 -1.03 17.72
C GLN A 90 -21.17 -1.67 16.59
N ALA A 91 -22.25 -1.02 16.14
CA ALA A 91 -23.02 -1.50 15.00
C ALA A 91 -22.20 -1.49 13.71
N ILE A 92 -21.44 -0.41 13.45
CA ILE A 92 -20.51 -0.33 12.31
C ILE A 92 -19.45 -1.44 12.37
N GLN A 93 -18.84 -1.63 13.54
CA GLN A 93 -17.80 -2.65 13.77
C GLN A 93 -18.33 -4.08 13.57
N ASN A 94 -19.56 -4.35 14.02
CA ASN A 94 -20.20 -5.65 13.87
C ASN A 94 -20.89 -5.85 12.50
N ASN A 95 -20.75 -4.90 11.57
CA ASN A 95 -21.44 -4.89 10.28
C ASN A 95 -22.99 -5.01 10.41
N THR A 96 -23.57 -4.43 11.46
CA THR A 96 -25.03 -4.37 11.67
C THR A 96 -25.58 -2.98 11.34
N SER A 97 -26.92 -2.86 11.21
CA SER A 97 -27.55 -1.59 10.89
C SER A 97 -27.48 -0.62 12.07
N VAL A 98 -27.06 0.61 11.79
CA VAL A 98 -27.08 1.71 12.76
C VAL A 98 -28.53 2.16 12.94
N GLN A 99 -29.00 2.19 14.19
CA GLN A 99 -30.41 2.51 14.53
C GLN A 99 -30.73 4.01 14.45
N TYR A 100 -29.70 4.86 14.49
CA TYR A 100 -29.82 6.31 14.50
C TYR A 100 -29.44 6.91 13.14
N SER A 101 -29.99 8.08 12.82
CA SER A 101 -29.60 8.82 11.61
C SER A 101 -28.18 9.40 11.74
N LEU A 102 -27.46 9.52 10.62
CA LEU A 102 -26.12 10.11 10.61
C LEU A 102 -26.10 11.56 11.12
N GLU A 103 -27.15 12.34 10.80
CA GLU A 103 -27.29 13.73 11.26
C GLU A 103 -27.48 13.81 12.78
N GLU A 104 -28.29 12.92 13.36
CA GLU A 104 -28.48 12.85 14.81
C GLU A 104 -27.17 12.51 15.54
N LEU A 105 -26.41 11.54 15.01
CA LEU A 105 -25.12 11.15 15.56
C LEU A 105 -24.10 12.29 15.44
N TYR A 106 -24.01 12.93 14.27
CA TYR A 106 -23.14 14.09 14.05
C TYR A 106 -23.47 15.25 15.00
N GLN A 107 -24.75 15.56 15.16
CA GLN A 107 -25.19 16.62 16.08
C GLN A 107 -24.89 16.27 17.54
N SER A 108 -24.98 14.98 17.91
CA SER A 108 -24.57 14.51 19.24
C SER A 108 -23.08 14.73 19.49
N VAL A 109 -22.22 14.40 18.51
CA VAL A 109 -20.77 14.70 18.58
C VAL A 109 -20.53 16.21 18.74
N LYS A 110 -21.19 17.04 17.93
CA LYS A 110 -21.06 18.50 17.97
C LYS A 110 -21.48 19.08 19.32
N ASN A 111 -22.58 18.61 19.88
CA ASN A 111 -23.06 19.04 21.20
C ASN A 111 -22.06 18.67 22.30
N LEU A 112 -21.58 17.43 22.32
CA LEU A 112 -20.56 16.98 23.28
C LEU A 112 -19.26 17.79 23.17
N CYS A 113 -18.81 18.10 21.96
CA CYS A 113 -17.63 18.94 21.74
C CYS A 113 -17.86 20.38 22.26
N SER A 114 -19.06 20.92 22.10
CA SER A 114 -19.42 22.27 22.56
C SER A 114 -19.43 22.38 24.11
N TYR A 115 -19.60 21.26 24.81
CA TYR A 115 -19.49 21.16 26.28
C TYR A 115 -18.05 20.93 26.77
N ASN A 116 -17.02 21.15 25.94
CA ASN A 116 -15.60 20.93 26.25
C ASN A 116 -15.24 19.47 26.58
N LEU A 117 -16.02 18.49 26.10
CA LEU A 117 -15.77 17.05 26.33
C LEU A 117 -14.97 16.38 25.19
N SER A 118 -14.46 17.15 24.23
CA SER A 118 -13.77 16.63 23.02
C SER A 118 -12.60 15.68 23.33
N ALA A 119 -11.80 16.01 24.35
CA ALA A 119 -10.66 15.18 24.77
C ALA A 119 -11.10 13.79 25.27
N ASN A 120 -12.16 13.75 26.08
CA ASN A 120 -12.71 12.51 26.60
C ASN A 120 -13.36 11.70 25.46
N LEU A 121 -14.11 12.37 24.59
CA LEU A 121 -14.76 11.73 23.44
C LEU A 121 -13.76 11.05 22.50
N TYR A 122 -12.65 11.73 22.17
CA TYR A 122 -11.57 11.13 21.38
C TYR A 122 -10.94 9.93 22.07
N LYS A 123 -10.66 10.03 23.38
CA LYS A 123 -10.10 8.93 24.17
C LYS A 123 -11.03 7.71 24.20
N GLN A 124 -12.32 7.92 24.42
CA GLN A 124 -13.31 6.86 24.46
C GLN A 124 -13.51 6.21 23.09
N LEU A 125 -13.56 7.00 22.01
CA LEU A 125 -13.62 6.48 20.64
C LEU A 125 -12.40 5.61 20.32
N LYS A 126 -11.19 6.09 20.65
CA LYS A 126 -9.95 5.33 20.49
C LYS A 126 -10.03 4.00 21.22
N GLN A 127 -10.49 4.01 22.48
CA GLN A 127 -10.61 2.79 23.28
C GLN A 127 -11.58 1.78 22.67
N LEU A 128 -12.72 2.22 22.11
CA LEU A 128 -13.65 1.33 21.40
C LEU A 128 -13.03 0.70 20.16
N CYS A 129 -12.34 1.51 19.34
CA CYS A 129 -11.64 1.01 18.14
C CYS A 129 -10.54 0.01 18.50
N GLU A 130 -9.77 0.32 19.55
CA GLU A 130 -8.69 -0.52 20.05
C GLU A 130 -9.20 -1.86 20.59
N GLN A 131 -10.33 -1.87 21.30
CA GLN A 131 -10.98 -3.11 21.77
C GLN A 131 -11.43 -3.99 20.61
N HIS A 132 -12.03 -3.41 19.58
CA HIS A 132 -12.50 -4.17 18.41
C HIS A 132 -11.33 -4.80 17.64
N ILE A 133 -10.28 -4.04 17.32
CA ILE A 133 -9.11 -4.56 16.58
C ILE A 133 -8.39 -5.67 17.38
N ARG A 134 -8.35 -5.56 18.71
CA ARG A 134 -7.82 -6.63 19.57
C ARG A 134 -8.66 -7.91 19.53
N ALA A 135 -9.95 -7.82 19.23
CA ALA A 135 -10.77 -9.01 19.00
C ALA A 135 -10.47 -9.62 17.61
N GLU A 136 -10.29 -8.79 16.59
CA GLU A 136 -10.04 -9.23 15.20
C GLU A 136 -8.75 -10.04 15.04
N ILE A 137 -7.69 -9.76 15.80
CA ILE A 137 -6.45 -10.57 15.74
C ILE A 137 -6.69 -12.04 16.09
N HIS A 138 -7.69 -12.36 16.93
CA HIS A 138 -7.99 -13.76 17.25
C HIS A 138 -8.43 -14.53 16.00
N GLN A 139 -9.20 -13.90 15.09
CA GLN A 139 -9.62 -14.51 13.83
C GLN A 139 -8.42 -14.81 12.92
N LEU A 140 -7.43 -13.91 12.85
CA LEU A 140 -6.19 -14.12 12.07
C LEU A 140 -5.29 -15.23 12.60
N ARG A 141 -5.38 -15.50 13.91
CA ARG A 141 -4.65 -16.57 14.57
C ARG A 141 -5.33 -17.92 14.36
N GLU A 142 -6.66 -17.94 14.38
CA GLU A 142 -7.45 -19.15 14.16
C GLU A 142 -7.45 -19.58 12.68
N TYR A 143 -7.50 -18.62 11.76
CA TYR A 143 -7.51 -18.85 10.31
C TYR A 143 -6.28 -18.20 9.66
N PRO A 144 -5.09 -18.83 9.75
CA PRO A 144 -3.84 -18.28 9.26
C PRO A 144 -3.67 -18.39 7.73
N PHE A 145 -4.68 -18.01 6.96
CA PHE A 145 -4.66 -18.08 5.49
C PHE A 145 -4.23 -16.76 4.87
N PHE A 146 -3.26 -16.79 3.95
CA PHE A 146 -2.92 -15.63 3.13
C PHE A 146 -3.91 -15.56 1.94
N PRO A 147 -4.54 -14.41 1.62
CA PRO A 147 -4.28 -13.05 2.12
C PRO A 147 -5.39 -12.50 3.06
N PHE A 148 -5.79 -13.25 4.09
CA PHE A 148 -6.94 -12.88 4.94
C PHE A 148 -6.75 -11.54 5.69
N GLU A 149 -5.51 -11.15 5.96
CA GLU A 149 -5.14 -9.84 6.55
C GLU A 149 -5.67 -8.67 5.74
N LEU A 150 -5.60 -8.78 4.41
CA LEU A 150 -6.07 -7.75 3.50
C LEU A 150 -7.58 -7.57 3.60
N PHE A 151 -8.32 -8.67 3.74
CA PHE A 151 -9.76 -8.63 3.95
C PHE A 151 -10.09 -7.85 5.21
N ILE A 152 -9.48 -8.21 6.35
CA ILE A 152 -9.70 -7.51 7.62
C ILE A 152 -9.30 -6.03 7.52
N PHE A 153 -8.20 -5.71 6.83
CA PHE A 153 -7.81 -4.32 6.58
C PHE A 153 -8.89 -3.55 5.80
N PHE A 154 -9.49 -4.14 4.76
CA PHE A 154 -10.56 -3.49 4.01
C PHE A 154 -11.81 -3.22 4.85
N TYR A 155 -12.22 -4.18 5.69
CA TYR A 155 -13.35 -3.97 6.61
C TYR A 155 -13.03 -2.86 7.61
N HIS A 156 -11.85 -2.91 8.22
CA HIS A 156 -11.39 -1.91 9.16
C HIS A 156 -11.35 -0.51 8.53
N ALA A 157 -10.76 -0.37 7.34
CA ALA A 157 -10.70 0.89 6.61
C ALA A 157 -12.11 1.45 6.30
N ARG A 158 -13.05 0.57 5.88
CA ARG A 158 -14.44 0.97 5.65
C ARG A 158 -15.11 1.44 6.94
N GLN A 159 -14.97 0.68 8.02
CA GLN A 159 -15.52 1.04 9.33
C GLN A 159 -14.96 2.37 9.83
N MET A 160 -13.64 2.57 9.74
CA MET A 160 -12.98 3.81 10.14
C MET A 160 -13.43 5.01 9.31
N SER A 161 -13.70 4.83 8.01
CA SER A 161 -14.28 5.88 7.16
C SER A 161 -15.69 6.29 7.65
N MET A 162 -16.55 5.31 7.96
CA MET A 162 -17.89 5.58 8.49
C MET A 162 -17.84 6.26 9.87
N ILE A 163 -16.97 5.77 10.76
CA ILE A 163 -16.74 6.36 12.08
C ILE A 163 -16.25 7.80 11.92
N ARG A 164 -15.28 8.06 11.04
CA ARG A 164 -14.79 9.41 10.77
C ARG A 164 -15.90 10.35 10.30
N ASN A 165 -16.82 9.87 9.46
CA ASN A 165 -17.96 10.68 9.00
C ASN A 165 -18.88 11.09 10.16
N ILE A 166 -19.17 10.18 11.09
CA ILE A 166 -19.97 10.49 12.29
C ILE A 166 -19.22 11.50 13.19
N PHE A 167 -17.92 11.29 13.39
CA PHE A 167 -17.09 12.09 14.27
C PHE A 167 -16.36 13.24 13.55
N LEU A 168 -16.85 13.65 12.37
CA LEU A 168 -16.16 14.62 11.52
C LEU A 168 -15.93 15.97 12.22
N PHE A 169 -16.90 16.41 13.03
CA PHE A 169 -16.77 17.64 13.81
C PHE A 169 -15.61 17.54 14.81
N LEU A 170 -15.46 16.41 15.51
CA LEU A 170 -14.37 16.17 16.45
C LEU A 170 -13.01 16.19 15.73
N ASP A 171 -12.92 15.50 14.58
CA ASP A 171 -11.71 15.40 13.75
C ASP A 171 -11.25 16.78 13.25
N ARG A 172 -12.18 17.60 12.76
CA ARG A 172 -11.89 18.90 12.15
C ARG A 172 -11.72 20.06 13.13
N THR A 173 -12.30 19.98 14.33
CA THR A 173 -12.25 21.09 15.30
C THR A 173 -11.24 20.86 16.41
N TYR A 174 -11.28 19.71 17.09
CA TYR A 174 -10.43 19.45 18.24
C TYR A 174 -9.11 18.78 17.83
N VAL A 175 -9.20 17.68 17.08
CA VAL A 175 -8.02 16.89 16.69
C VAL A 175 -7.10 17.70 15.78
N PHE A 176 -7.66 18.38 14.78
CA PHE A 176 -6.90 19.25 13.89
C PHE A 176 -6.12 20.37 14.59
N GLN A 177 -6.61 20.89 15.72
CA GLN A 177 -5.94 21.96 16.47
C GLN A 177 -4.75 21.47 17.31
N ILE A 178 -4.69 20.18 17.62
CA ILE A 178 -3.68 19.61 18.52
C ILE A 178 -2.72 18.76 17.70
N SER A 179 -1.54 19.31 17.40
CA SER A 179 -0.53 18.67 16.55
C SER A 179 -0.05 17.29 17.03
N MET A 180 -0.22 16.98 18.32
CA MET A 180 0.18 15.70 18.92
C MET A 180 -0.90 14.61 18.81
N LEU A 181 -2.11 14.95 18.33
CA LEU A 181 -3.18 13.97 18.13
C LEU A 181 -3.26 13.56 16.67
N SER A 182 -3.28 12.25 16.44
CA SER A 182 -3.56 11.67 15.13
C SER A 182 -5.01 11.95 14.72
N SER A 183 -5.26 12.16 13.43
CA SER A 183 -6.62 12.18 12.90
C SER A 183 -7.35 10.87 13.23
N ILE A 184 -8.68 10.85 13.19
CA ILE A 184 -9.45 9.61 13.43
C ILE A 184 -9.01 8.52 12.45
N TRP A 185 -8.73 8.89 11.20
CA TRP A 185 -8.21 7.97 10.19
C TRP A 185 -6.83 7.40 10.57
N ASP A 186 -5.87 8.27 10.87
CA ASP A 186 -4.50 7.87 11.22
C ASP A 186 -4.45 7.07 12.52
N MET A 187 -5.32 7.40 13.49
CA MET A 187 -5.51 6.62 14.70
C MET A 187 -5.97 5.19 14.35
N GLY A 188 -6.92 5.04 13.42
CA GLY A 188 -7.35 3.74 12.94
C GLY A 188 -6.22 2.93 12.29
N LEU A 189 -5.41 3.57 11.45
CA LEU A 189 -4.24 2.93 10.83
C LEU A 189 -3.18 2.51 11.85
N GLU A 190 -2.87 3.37 12.83
CA GLU A 190 -1.88 3.06 13.87
C GLU A 190 -2.34 1.91 14.78
N LEU A 191 -3.64 1.83 15.08
CA LEU A 191 -4.20 0.70 15.82
C LEU A 191 -4.07 -0.60 15.01
N PHE A 192 -4.43 -0.58 13.71
CA PHE A 192 -4.29 -1.76 12.85
C PHE A 192 -2.83 -2.20 12.75
N LYS A 193 -1.91 -1.25 12.52
CA LYS A 193 -0.47 -1.49 12.51
C LYS A 193 0.00 -2.13 13.83
N SER A 194 -0.40 -1.56 14.96
CA SER A 194 0.08 -1.96 16.29
C SER A 194 -0.43 -3.31 16.76
N TYR A 195 -1.66 -3.69 16.42
CA TYR A 195 -2.29 -4.92 16.93
C TYR A 195 -2.35 -6.04 15.91
N ILE A 196 -2.42 -5.75 14.60
CA ILE A 196 -2.52 -6.77 13.55
C ILE A 196 -1.14 -7.02 12.93
N ILE A 197 -0.54 -5.98 12.35
CA ILE A 197 0.67 -6.12 11.54
C ILE A 197 1.96 -6.23 12.36
N ARG A 198 1.97 -5.79 13.63
CA ARG A 198 3.09 -6.07 14.54
C ARG A 198 3.07 -7.50 15.10
N ASP A 199 1.99 -8.27 14.91
CA ASP A 199 2.04 -9.71 15.17
C ASP A 199 2.99 -10.37 14.16
N GLN A 200 4.03 -11.01 14.68
CA GLN A 200 5.14 -11.50 13.86
C GLN A 200 4.71 -12.58 12.86
N ASN A 201 3.72 -13.42 13.22
CA ASN A 201 3.23 -14.47 12.34
C ASN A 201 2.42 -13.87 11.19
N VAL A 202 1.56 -12.90 11.50
CA VAL A 202 0.77 -12.15 10.51
C VAL A 202 1.70 -11.41 9.55
N GLN A 203 2.69 -10.69 10.09
CA GLN A 203 3.67 -9.96 9.29
C GLN A 203 4.45 -10.88 8.37
N SER A 204 5.08 -11.93 8.91
CA SER A 204 5.90 -12.84 8.09
C SER A 204 5.06 -13.47 7.00
N ARG A 205 3.89 -14.03 7.33
CA ARG A 205 2.97 -14.62 6.35
C ARG A 205 2.58 -13.66 5.23
N THR A 206 2.28 -12.41 5.58
CA THR A 206 1.92 -11.38 4.59
C THR A 206 3.09 -11.08 3.66
N ILE A 207 4.28 -10.82 4.22
CA ILE A 207 5.47 -10.48 3.44
C ILE A 207 5.94 -11.66 2.59
N ASP A 208 6.06 -12.84 3.18
CA ASP A 208 6.51 -14.06 2.52
C ASP A 208 5.52 -14.48 1.42
N GLY A 209 4.21 -14.30 1.66
CA GLY A 209 3.16 -14.53 0.66
C GLY A 209 3.28 -13.61 -0.55
N ILE A 210 3.55 -12.32 -0.34
CA ILE A 210 3.78 -11.36 -1.44
C ILE A 210 5.03 -11.75 -2.23
N LEU A 211 6.15 -12.03 -1.53
CA LEU A 211 7.42 -12.41 -2.16
C LEU A 211 7.27 -13.69 -2.99
N LEU A 212 6.54 -14.69 -2.47
CA LEU A 212 6.25 -15.92 -3.19
C LEU A 212 5.46 -15.67 -4.48
N LEU A 213 4.44 -14.80 -4.46
CA LEU A 213 3.69 -14.46 -5.68
C LEU A 213 4.58 -13.77 -6.72
N ILE A 214 5.49 -12.89 -6.30
CA ILE A 214 6.42 -12.24 -7.22
C ILE A 214 7.42 -13.27 -7.80
N GLU A 215 7.93 -14.19 -7.00
CA GLU A 215 8.81 -15.26 -7.47
C GLU A 215 8.10 -16.17 -8.48
N LYS A 216 6.85 -16.56 -8.21
CA LYS A 216 6.00 -17.32 -9.14
C LYS A 216 5.84 -16.61 -10.48
N GLU A 217 5.56 -15.31 -10.44
CA GLU A 217 5.45 -14.53 -11.67
C GLU A 217 6.78 -14.45 -12.45
N ARG A 218 7.92 -14.30 -11.76
CA ARG A 218 9.25 -14.36 -12.40
C ARG A 218 9.53 -15.71 -13.05
N ASN A 219 8.93 -16.79 -12.53
CA ASN A 219 8.99 -18.12 -13.12
C ASN A 219 7.96 -18.33 -14.26
N GLY A 220 7.19 -17.30 -14.63
CA GLY A 220 6.21 -17.34 -15.71
C GLY A 220 4.83 -17.86 -15.31
N GLU A 221 4.56 -18.02 -14.00
CA GLU A 221 3.22 -18.37 -13.53
C GLU A 221 2.28 -17.16 -13.60
N MET A 222 1.02 -17.40 -13.97
CA MET A 222 -0.03 -16.39 -13.90
C MET A 222 -0.41 -16.13 -12.44
N ILE A 223 -0.40 -14.87 -12.04
CA ILE A 223 -0.73 -14.41 -10.68
C ILE A 223 -1.80 -13.32 -10.70
N ASP A 224 -2.44 -13.10 -9.56
CA ASP A 224 -3.30 -11.93 -9.35
C ASP A 224 -2.44 -10.70 -8.99
N ARG A 225 -2.09 -9.90 -9.99
CA ARG A 225 -1.36 -8.63 -9.81
C ARG A 225 -2.13 -7.61 -8.98
N CYS A 226 -3.47 -7.61 -9.08
CA CYS A 226 -4.32 -6.69 -8.31
C CYS A 226 -4.26 -7.00 -6.81
N LEU A 227 -4.16 -8.28 -6.45
CA LEU A 227 -3.96 -8.69 -5.06
C LEU A 227 -2.64 -8.15 -4.51
N ILE A 228 -1.53 -8.30 -5.25
CA ILE A 228 -0.23 -7.77 -4.83
C ILE A 228 -0.29 -6.26 -4.69
N GLN A 229 -0.86 -5.56 -5.67
CA GLN A 229 -1.01 -4.10 -5.61
C GLN A 229 -1.76 -3.65 -4.36
N ARG A 230 -2.88 -4.32 -4.01
CA ARG A 230 -3.68 -3.99 -2.82
C ARG A 230 -2.92 -4.28 -1.52
N LEU A 231 -2.20 -5.39 -1.45
CA LEU A 231 -1.35 -5.72 -0.31
C LEU A 231 -0.25 -4.68 -0.11
N LEU A 232 0.49 -4.34 -1.17
CA LEU A 232 1.56 -3.34 -1.10
C LEU A 232 1.02 -1.94 -0.81
N SER A 233 -0.16 -1.60 -1.31
CA SER A 233 -0.86 -0.35 -0.95
C SER A 233 -1.19 -0.31 0.54
N MET A 234 -1.73 -1.40 1.10
CA MET A 234 -1.94 -1.53 2.55
C MET A 234 -0.61 -1.35 3.33
N LEU A 235 0.50 -1.97 2.90
CA LEU A 235 1.79 -1.78 3.57
C LEU A 235 2.30 -0.33 3.49
N SER A 236 2.01 0.37 2.39
CA SER A 236 2.31 1.80 2.22
C SER A 236 1.47 2.68 3.11
N ASP A 237 0.15 2.45 3.16
CA ASP A 237 -0.79 3.19 4.02
C ASP A 237 -0.43 3.03 5.50
N LEU A 238 0.02 1.84 5.90
CA LEU A 238 0.50 1.55 7.25
C LEU A 238 1.95 2.00 7.50
N GLN A 239 2.61 2.59 6.50
CA GLN A 239 4.00 3.07 6.56
C GLN A 239 4.99 1.99 7.01
N ILE A 240 4.88 0.80 6.44
CA ILE A 240 5.80 -0.33 6.70
C ILE A 240 6.40 -0.94 5.44
N TYR A 241 6.01 -0.50 4.24
CA TYR A 241 6.54 -0.99 2.97
C TYR A 241 8.08 -1.02 2.96
N GLN A 242 8.74 0.11 3.28
CA GLN A 242 10.21 0.19 3.23
C GLN A 242 10.88 -0.70 4.27
N VAL A 243 10.38 -0.67 5.51
CA VAL A 243 11.03 -1.33 6.66
C VAL A 243 10.81 -2.85 6.63
N SER A 244 9.60 -3.31 6.30
CA SER A 244 9.20 -4.71 6.42
C SER A 244 9.24 -5.48 5.09
N PHE A 245 9.04 -4.81 3.95
CA PHE A 245 8.97 -5.46 2.63
C PHE A 245 10.21 -5.18 1.76
N GLU A 246 10.52 -3.92 1.50
CA GLU A 246 11.47 -3.52 0.43
C GLU A 246 12.85 -4.17 0.59
N ASN A 247 13.43 -4.16 1.79
CA ASN A 247 14.74 -4.77 2.03
C ASN A 247 14.74 -6.28 1.73
N LYS A 248 13.72 -7.01 2.20
CA LYS A 248 13.57 -8.45 1.94
C LYS A 248 13.32 -8.72 0.46
N PHE A 249 12.50 -7.90 -0.19
CA PHE A 249 12.25 -7.99 -1.63
C PHE A 249 13.52 -7.83 -2.45
N LEU A 250 14.35 -6.84 -2.12
CA LEU A 250 15.62 -6.61 -2.80
C LEU A 250 16.63 -7.74 -2.55
N GLU A 251 16.66 -8.30 -1.34
CA GLU A 251 17.49 -9.47 -0.99
C GLU A 251 17.07 -10.71 -1.80
N GLU A 252 15.78 -11.05 -1.80
CA GLU A 252 15.25 -12.18 -2.56
C GLU A 252 15.45 -12.00 -4.07
N THR A 253 15.32 -10.76 -4.56
CA THR A 253 15.60 -10.43 -5.96
C THR A 253 17.07 -10.63 -6.31
N ASN A 254 17.98 -10.21 -5.43
CA ASN A 254 19.41 -10.43 -5.61
C ASN A 254 19.72 -11.94 -5.68
N ARG A 255 19.17 -12.73 -4.75
CA ARG A 255 19.32 -14.19 -4.72
C ARG A 255 18.78 -14.84 -6.00
N PHE A 256 17.60 -14.44 -6.45
CA PHE A 256 16.96 -14.96 -7.65
C PHE A 256 17.81 -14.70 -8.90
N TYR A 257 18.18 -13.44 -9.16
CA TYR A 257 18.92 -13.10 -10.38
C TYR A 257 20.38 -13.54 -10.33
N ALA A 258 21.00 -13.67 -9.15
CA ALA A 258 22.32 -14.30 -9.04
C ALA A 258 22.29 -15.77 -9.52
N ALA A 259 21.22 -16.51 -9.19
CA ALA A 259 21.03 -17.87 -9.67
C ALA A 259 20.72 -17.91 -11.17
N GLU A 260 19.89 -16.99 -11.66
CA GLU A 260 19.51 -16.93 -13.07
C GLU A 260 20.67 -16.52 -13.99
N GLY A 261 21.48 -15.54 -13.59
CA GLY A 261 22.68 -15.12 -14.32
C GLY A 261 23.66 -16.28 -14.54
N ARG A 262 23.91 -17.10 -13.50
CA ARG A 262 24.75 -18.30 -13.63
C ARG A 262 24.21 -19.32 -14.64
N LYS A 263 22.89 -19.54 -14.69
CA LYS A 263 22.28 -20.45 -15.67
C LYS A 263 22.38 -19.90 -17.09
N LEU A 264 22.22 -18.58 -17.24
CA LEU A 264 22.16 -17.89 -18.52
C LEU A 264 23.50 -17.99 -19.28
N VAL A 265 24.63 -17.79 -18.58
CA VAL A 265 25.98 -17.93 -19.17
C VAL A 265 26.27 -19.36 -19.66
N GLN A 266 25.74 -20.38 -18.97
CA GLN A 266 26.02 -21.79 -19.28
C GLN A 266 25.20 -22.31 -20.47
N LYS A 267 23.91 -21.97 -20.57
CA LYS A 267 22.95 -22.72 -21.39
C LYS A 267 22.66 -22.14 -22.78
N LYS A 268 22.78 -20.82 -22.97
CA LYS A 268 22.31 -20.13 -24.17
C LYS A 268 23.46 -19.63 -25.05
N GLU A 269 23.18 -19.50 -26.34
CA GLU A 269 23.99 -18.73 -27.29
C GLU A 269 23.92 -17.24 -26.95
N ILE A 270 25.00 -16.50 -27.23
CA ILE A 270 25.14 -15.10 -26.79
C ILE A 270 24.01 -14.18 -27.30
N PRO A 271 23.57 -14.22 -28.58
CA PRO A 271 22.42 -13.42 -29.01
C PRO A 271 21.16 -13.68 -28.14
N GLY A 272 20.81 -14.95 -27.94
CA GLY A 272 19.65 -15.33 -27.13
C GLY A 272 19.78 -14.94 -25.66
N CYS A 273 21.00 -14.95 -25.11
CA CYS A 273 21.29 -14.43 -23.78
C CYS A 273 20.97 -12.93 -23.69
N LEU A 274 21.45 -12.12 -24.63
CA LEU A 274 21.30 -10.66 -24.61
C LEU A 274 19.82 -10.24 -24.66
N TYR A 275 19.06 -10.80 -25.61
CA TYR A 275 17.63 -10.52 -25.69
C TYR A 275 16.87 -10.98 -24.45
N HIS A 276 17.26 -12.11 -23.85
CA HIS A 276 16.62 -12.57 -22.63
C HIS A 276 16.87 -11.61 -21.45
N ILE A 277 18.10 -11.12 -21.28
CA ILE A 277 18.41 -10.12 -20.25
C ILE A 277 17.62 -8.83 -20.48
N LYS A 278 17.55 -8.36 -21.73
CA LYS A 278 16.75 -7.19 -22.09
C LYS A 278 15.29 -7.37 -21.68
N ASN A 279 14.68 -8.51 -22.02
CA ASN A 279 13.29 -8.79 -21.67
C ASN A 279 13.10 -8.86 -20.15
N LEU A 280 14.02 -9.49 -19.40
CA LEU A 280 13.94 -9.55 -17.93
C LEU A 280 13.97 -8.15 -17.29
N LEU A 281 14.78 -7.22 -17.83
CA LEU A 281 14.79 -5.84 -17.36
C LEU A 281 13.47 -5.12 -17.65
N GLU A 282 12.90 -5.33 -18.85
CA GLU A 282 11.60 -4.76 -19.22
C GLU A 282 10.47 -5.31 -18.33
N GLU A 283 10.48 -6.62 -18.03
CA GLU A 283 9.52 -7.23 -17.11
C GLU A 283 9.61 -6.64 -15.70
N GLU A 284 10.81 -6.41 -15.16
CA GLU A 284 10.94 -5.81 -13.82
C GLU A 284 10.47 -4.34 -13.80
N VAL A 285 10.68 -3.59 -14.88
CA VAL A 285 10.08 -2.25 -15.05
C VAL A 285 8.55 -2.33 -15.10
N ASP A 286 8.00 -3.34 -15.77
CA ASP A 286 6.56 -3.57 -15.81
C ASP A 286 5.99 -3.96 -14.43
N ARG A 287 6.67 -4.82 -13.66
CA ARG A 287 6.30 -5.16 -12.28
C ARG A 287 6.27 -3.92 -11.37
N VAL A 288 7.23 -3.01 -11.55
CA VAL A 288 7.22 -1.73 -10.84
C VAL A 288 5.97 -0.93 -11.18
N ARG A 289 5.67 -0.77 -12.47
CA ARG A 289 4.48 -0.04 -12.92
C ARG A 289 3.18 -0.69 -12.44
N ALA A 290 3.15 -2.02 -12.40
CA ALA A 290 1.95 -2.78 -12.06
C ALA A 290 1.61 -2.70 -10.56
N TYR A 291 2.60 -2.85 -9.68
CA TYR A 291 2.30 -2.98 -8.25
C TYR A 291 3.38 -2.53 -7.24
N LEU A 292 4.63 -2.25 -7.63
CA LEU A 292 5.66 -1.79 -6.67
C LEU A 292 5.69 -0.27 -6.52
N SER A 293 6.35 0.22 -5.47
CA SER A 293 6.63 1.64 -5.32
C SER A 293 7.65 2.11 -6.36
N LEU A 294 7.42 3.29 -6.96
CA LEU A 294 8.37 3.92 -7.88
C LEU A 294 9.74 4.18 -7.23
N ASN A 295 9.78 4.39 -5.90
CA ASN A 295 11.02 4.59 -5.16
C ASN A 295 11.91 3.33 -5.15
N THR A 296 11.31 2.14 -5.31
CA THR A 296 12.03 0.87 -5.36
C THR A 296 12.72 0.64 -6.71
N GLN A 297 12.24 1.28 -7.79
CA GLN A 297 12.68 1.01 -9.16
C GLN A 297 14.20 1.11 -9.34
N LYS A 298 14.80 2.20 -8.86
CA LYS A 298 16.24 2.44 -9.05
C LYS A 298 17.09 1.34 -8.42
N LEU A 299 16.75 0.93 -7.19
CA LEU A 299 17.47 -0.11 -6.47
C LEU A 299 17.24 -1.48 -7.10
N LEU A 300 16.00 -1.77 -7.48
CA LEU A 300 15.63 -3.02 -8.13
C LEU A 300 16.41 -3.22 -9.44
N ILE A 301 16.33 -2.25 -10.35
CA ILE A 301 16.98 -2.35 -11.67
C ILE A 301 18.50 -2.45 -11.52
N ALA A 302 19.11 -1.71 -10.60
CA ALA A 302 20.55 -1.81 -10.33
C ALA A 302 20.96 -3.23 -9.86
N ILE A 303 20.14 -3.91 -9.05
CA ILE A 303 20.40 -5.30 -8.64
C ILE A 303 20.32 -6.23 -9.85
N VAL A 304 19.30 -6.09 -10.69
CA VAL A 304 19.10 -6.93 -11.88
C VAL A 304 20.25 -6.75 -12.87
N GLU A 305 20.64 -5.50 -13.16
CA GLU A 305 21.76 -5.16 -14.03
C GLU A 305 23.08 -5.72 -13.48
N LYS A 306 23.34 -5.57 -12.18
CA LYS A 306 24.53 -6.15 -11.54
C LYS A 306 24.57 -7.67 -11.72
N GLN A 307 23.50 -8.37 -11.36
CA GLN A 307 23.50 -9.84 -11.31
C GLN A 307 23.46 -10.49 -12.70
N LEU A 308 22.75 -9.90 -13.66
CA LEU A 308 22.62 -10.47 -15.01
C LEU A 308 23.75 -10.05 -15.94
N LEU A 309 24.29 -8.83 -15.79
CA LEU A 309 25.33 -8.29 -16.67
C LEU A 309 26.66 -8.16 -15.93
N GLY A 310 26.71 -7.40 -14.83
CA GLY A 310 27.94 -7.03 -14.14
C GLY A 310 28.82 -8.22 -13.73
N GLU A 311 28.24 -9.23 -13.10
CA GLU A 311 28.97 -10.44 -12.65
C GLU A 311 29.42 -11.34 -13.84
N HIS A 312 28.97 -11.05 -15.06
CA HIS A 312 29.11 -11.93 -16.23
C HIS A 312 29.68 -11.26 -17.49
N LEU A 313 30.06 -9.97 -17.42
CA LEU A 313 30.54 -9.16 -18.57
C LEU A 313 31.62 -9.88 -19.39
N SER A 314 32.72 -10.26 -18.75
CA SER A 314 33.85 -10.87 -19.44
C SER A 314 33.51 -12.24 -20.02
N ALA A 315 32.69 -13.04 -19.33
CA ALA A 315 32.31 -14.37 -19.78
C ALA A 315 31.43 -14.32 -21.04
N VAL A 316 30.50 -13.36 -21.11
CA VAL A 316 29.64 -13.13 -22.29
C VAL A 316 30.48 -12.71 -23.49
N LEU A 317 31.42 -11.77 -23.32
CA LEU A 317 32.26 -11.29 -24.41
C LEU A 317 33.24 -12.36 -24.90
N GLN A 318 33.91 -13.07 -23.99
CA GLN A 318 34.83 -14.16 -24.36
C GLN A 318 34.16 -15.26 -25.18
N LYS A 319 32.89 -15.56 -24.87
CA LYS A 319 32.17 -16.67 -25.51
C LYS A 319 31.60 -16.31 -26.88
N GLY A 320 31.29 -15.04 -27.17
CA GLY A 320 30.57 -14.73 -28.40
C GLY A 320 30.78 -13.36 -29.03
N LEU A 321 31.65 -12.49 -28.51
CA LEU A 321 31.92 -11.23 -29.22
C LEU A 321 32.50 -11.48 -30.61
N SER A 322 33.51 -12.36 -30.74
CA SER A 322 34.13 -12.67 -32.04
C SER A 322 33.10 -13.16 -33.04
N TYR A 323 32.26 -14.13 -32.66
CA TYR A 323 31.17 -14.64 -33.49
C TYR A 323 30.22 -13.53 -33.99
N LEU A 324 29.82 -12.60 -33.12
CA LEU A 324 28.95 -11.49 -33.50
C LEU A 324 29.62 -10.56 -34.52
N LEU A 325 30.94 -10.37 -34.42
CA LEU A 325 31.73 -9.53 -35.33
C LEU A 325 31.99 -10.21 -36.67
N ASP A 326 32.39 -11.48 -36.64
CA ASP A 326 32.67 -12.30 -37.82
C ASP A 326 31.44 -12.41 -38.72
N GLU A 327 30.27 -12.64 -38.12
CA GLU A 327 28.99 -12.76 -38.82
C GLU A 327 28.30 -11.41 -39.08
N ASN A 328 28.95 -10.29 -38.76
CA ASN A 328 28.43 -8.93 -38.93
C ASN A 328 27.00 -8.74 -38.38
N ARG A 329 26.76 -9.25 -37.16
CA ARG A 329 25.46 -9.26 -36.48
C ARG A 329 25.15 -7.91 -35.84
N VAL A 330 24.97 -6.87 -36.66
CA VAL A 330 24.84 -5.46 -36.22
C VAL A 330 23.73 -5.25 -35.18
N GLU A 331 22.58 -5.89 -35.34
CA GLU A 331 21.45 -5.77 -34.41
C GLU A 331 21.80 -6.33 -33.01
N ASP A 332 22.44 -7.49 -32.96
CA ASP A 332 22.88 -8.12 -31.72
C ASP A 332 23.97 -7.29 -31.03
N LEU A 333 24.90 -6.71 -31.81
CA LEU A 333 25.93 -5.80 -31.32
C LEU A 333 25.35 -4.50 -30.75
N SER A 334 24.27 -3.98 -31.35
CA SER A 334 23.55 -2.81 -30.84
C SER A 334 22.93 -3.11 -29.46
N VAL A 335 22.27 -4.27 -29.33
CA VAL A 335 21.71 -4.71 -28.04
C VAL A 335 22.81 -4.94 -27.01
N LEU A 336 23.92 -5.57 -27.40
CA LEU A 336 25.10 -5.75 -26.54
C LEU A 336 25.59 -4.41 -26.00
N TYR A 337 25.80 -3.43 -26.88
CA TYR A 337 26.27 -2.10 -26.49
C TYR A 337 25.30 -1.39 -25.55
N GLN A 338 23.99 -1.42 -25.84
CA GLN A 338 22.96 -0.83 -24.98
C GLN A 338 22.95 -1.44 -23.59
N LEU A 339 23.07 -2.76 -23.48
CA LEU A 339 23.11 -3.47 -22.20
C LEU A 339 24.40 -3.16 -21.43
N PHE A 340 25.55 -3.20 -22.08
CA PHE A 340 26.84 -2.94 -21.44
C PHE A 340 27.01 -1.48 -21.02
N SER A 341 26.29 -0.55 -21.67
CA SER A 341 26.24 0.86 -21.27
C SER A 341 25.51 1.10 -19.96
N ARG A 342 24.72 0.13 -19.47
CA ARG A 342 23.99 0.24 -18.20
C ARG A 342 24.84 -0.09 -16.98
N VAL A 343 25.94 -0.82 -17.16
CA VAL A 343 26.77 -1.31 -16.07
C VAL A 343 28.03 -0.47 -15.94
N GLU A 344 28.44 -0.21 -14.70
CA GLU A 344 29.72 0.43 -14.43
C GLU A 344 30.87 -0.38 -15.07
N PHE A 345 31.79 0.32 -15.74
CA PHE A 345 32.89 -0.26 -16.51
C PHE A 345 32.50 -1.14 -17.71
N GLY A 346 31.21 -1.38 -17.99
CA GLY A 346 30.77 -2.29 -19.05
C GLY A 346 31.28 -1.90 -20.45
N VAL A 347 31.16 -0.62 -20.82
CA VAL A 347 31.67 -0.10 -22.11
C VAL A 347 33.20 -0.22 -22.21
N GLN A 348 33.92 -0.04 -21.12
CA GLN A 348 35.38 -0.11 -21.11
C GLN A 348 35.87 -1.56 -21.29
N VAL A 349 35.19 -2.51 -20.65
CA VAL A 349 35.45 -3.95 -20.85
C VAL A 349 35.14 -4.35 -22.30
N LEU A 350 34.00 -3.91 -22.85
CA LEU A 350 33.65 -4.15 -24.25
C LEU A 350 34.70 -3.59 -25.21
N LEU A 351 35.17 -2.36 -24.98
CA LEU A 351 36.21 -1.72 -25.78
C LEU A 351 37.52 -2.51 -25.76
N GLN A 352 37.94 -3.03 -24.60
CA GLN A 352 39.14 -3.84 -24.48
C GLN A 352 39.04 -5.11 -25.34
N HIS A 353 37.93 -5.84 -25.24
CA HIS A 353 37.69 -7.04 -26.04
C HIS A 353 37.61 -6.73 -27.54
N TRP A 354 37.01 -5.60 -27.92
CA TRP A 354 36.94 -5.14 -29.30
C TRP A 354 38.33 -4.85 -29.88
N ILE A 355 39.18 -4.13 -29.13
CA ILE A 355 40.56 -3.84 -29.52
C ILE A 355 41.35 -5.15 -29.70
N ASP A 356 41.18 -6.10 -28.78
CA ASP A 356 41.91 -7.36 -28.85
C ASP A 356 41.47 -8.23 -30.02
N TYR A 357 40.17 -8.24 -30.36
CA TYR A 357 39.67 -8.88 -31.57
C TYR A 357 40.31 -8.29 -32.84
N ILE A 358 40.32 -6.95 -32.98
CA ILE A 358 40.93 -6.28 -34.14
C ILE A 358 42.42 -6.63 -34.29
N LYS A 359 43.17 -6.68 -33.18
CA LYS A 359 44.59 -7.05 -33.20
C LYS A 359 44.82 -8.48 -33.68
N VAL A 360 43.92 -9.42 -33.36
CA VAL A 360 44.00 -10.81 -33.82
C VAL A 360 43.73 -10.87 -35.32
N LEU A 361 42.65 -10.24 -35.78
CA LEU A 361 42.27 -10.20 -37.20
C LEU A 361 43.39 -9.62 -38.08
N PHE A 362 44.01 -8.50 -37.69
CA PHE A 362 45.14 -7.94 -38.43
C PHE A 362 46.39 -8.83 -38.45
N LYS A 363 46.62 -9.64 -37.41
CA LYS A 363 47.78 -10.57 -37.41
C LYS A 363 47.56 -11.70 -38.40
N GLU A 364 46.34 -12.23 -38.49
CA GLU A 364 45.97 -13.30 -39.43
C GLU A 364 46.09 -12.81 -40.88
N ASP A 365 45.56 -11.62 -41.18
CA ASP A 365 45.66 -10.97 -42.51
C ASP A 365 47.11 -10.70 -42.98
N ILE A 366 48.04 -10.48 -42.04
CA ILE A 366 49.47 -10.27 -42.34
C ILE A 366 50.20 -11.59 -42.55
N ILE A 367 49.76 -12.68 -41.92
CA ILE A 367 50.38 -14.01 -42.05
C ILE A 367 49.91 -14.73 -43.34
N GLU A 368 48.69 -14.44 -43.82
CA GLU A 368 48.15 -15.00 -45.07
C GLU A 368 48.66 -14.32 -46.35
N LYS A 369 49.41 -13.21 -46.22
CA LYS A 369 50.08 -12.50 -47.33
C LYS A 369 51.58 -12.75 -47.33
#